data_AF-A0A1G0KQL5-F1
#
_entry.id   AF-A0A1G0KQL5-F1
#
_cell.length_a   1.000
_cell.length_b   1.000
_cell.length_c   1.000
_cell.angle_alpha   90.00
_cell.angle_beta   90.00
_cell.angle_gamma   90.00
#
_symmetry.space_group_name_H-M   'P 1'
#
loop_
_entity.id
_entity.type
_entity.pdbx_description
1 polymer ?
#
loop_
_entity_poly.entity_id
_entity_poly.type
_entity_poly.pdbx_seq_one_letter_code
_entity_poly.pdbx_strand_id
1 'polypeptide(L)' 'MYAERLILETDMSGNLKVMPTLPANKQFEVIFLLLEKPDSTVQVKRIPHPDIVGRVQILGDIMGSTPETDWDLLA' A
#
# COMPACT_ATOMS: atom_id res chain seq x y z
N MET A 1 -15.84 -11.17 7.63
CA MET A 1 -15.67 -9.84 8.24
C MET A 1 -15.37 -8.86 7.11
N TYR A 2 -16.18 -7.81 6.96
CA TYR A 2 -16.01 -6.80 5.91
C TYR A 2 -15.40 -5.56 6.54
N ALA A 3 -14.24 -5.12 6.06
CA ALA A 3 -13.50 -4.00 6.62
C ALA A 3 -13.15 -3.01 5.50
N GLU A 4 -13.66 -1.78 5.62
CA GLU A 4 -13.31 -0.67 4.74
C GLU A 4 -12.22 0.18 5.41
N ARG A 5 -11.21 0.58 4.64
CA ARG A 5 -10.15 1.47 5.12
C ARG A 5 -10.58 2.92 4.95
N LEU A 6 -10.70 3.63 6.06
CA LEU A 6 -10.93 5.07 6.08
C LEU A 6 -9.70 5.79 6.65
N ILE A 7 -9.22 6.83 5.97
CA ILE A 7 -8.12 7.68 6.46
C ILE A 7 -8.75 8.91 7.11
N LEU A 8 -8.49 9.09 8.40
CA LEU A 8 -8.99 10.21 9.19
C LEU A 8 -7.81 11.03 9.71
N GLU A 9 -8.00 12.34 9.80
CA GLU A 9 -7.00 13.26 10.36
C GLU A 9 -7.46 13.79 11.72
N THR A 10 -6.50 13.99 12.62
CA THR A 10 -6.74 14.64 13.91
C THR A 10 -6.36 16.12 13.88
N ASP A 11 -7.01 16.92 14.73
CA ASP A 11 -6.64 18.30 15.01
C ASP A 11 -5.48 18.37 16.04
N MET A 12 -5.11 19.59 16.43
CA MET A 12 -4.03 19.85 17.41
C MET A 12 -4.34 19.34 18.81
N SER A 13 -5.60 19.04 19.12
CA SER A 13 -6.06 18.51 20.40
C SER A 13 -6.28 17.00 20.35
N GLY A 14 -6.02 16.36 19.21
CA GLY A 14 -6.19 14.92 19.00
C GLY A 14 -7.62 14.49 18.63
N ASN A 15 -8.54 15.42 18.36
CA ASN A 15 -9.89 15.09 17.93
C ASN A 15 -9.92 14.83 16.42
N LEU A 16 -10.80 13.92 15.97
CA LEU A 16 -11.05 13.73 14.54
C LEU A 16 -11.59 15.03 13.93
N LYS A 17 -10.96 15.50 12.85
CA LYS A 17 -11.41 16.72 12.14
C LYS A 17 -12.80 16.57 11.53
N VAL A 18 -13.14 15.37 11.08
CA VAL A 18 -14.43 15.04 10.47
C VAL A 18 -14.85 13.66 10.94
N MET A 19 -16.10 13.54 11.39
CA MET A 19 -16.71 12.25 11.72
C MET A 19 -17.46 11.72 10.49
N PRO A 20 -17.14 10.50 10.00
CA PRO A 20 -17.86 9.91 8.88
C PRO A 20 -19.30 9.57 9.27
N THR A 21 -20.21 9.63 8.31
CA THR A 21 -21.60 9.17 8.51
C THR A 21 -21.62 7.65 8.53
N LEU A 22 -22.10 7.07 9.62
CA LEU A 22 -22.27 5.62 9.77
C LEU A 22 -23.73 5.22 9.54
N PRO A 23 -23.99 4.00 9.03
CA PRO A 23 -25.33 3.43 8.94
C PRO A 23 -26.09 3.45 10.27
N ALA A 24 -27.36 3.87 10.22
CA ALA A 24 -28.22 3.94 11.39
C ALA A 24 -28.51 2.55 12.00
N ASN A 25 -28.56 2.48 13.34
CA ASN A 25 -28.92 1.29 14.10
C ASN A 25 -28.04 0.06 13.82
N LYS A 26 -26.73 0.27 13.59
CA LYS A 26 -25.74 -0.80 13.40
C LYS A 26 -24.64 -0.71 14.45
N GLN A 27 -24.09 -1.86 14.81
CA GLN A 27 -22.93 -1.98 15.70
C GLN A 27 -21.66 -2.12 14.86
N PHE A 28 -20.63 -1.36 15.22
CA PHE A 28 -19.32 -1.38 14.55
C PHE A 28 -18.22 -1.68 15.55
N GLU A 29 -17.28 -2.52 15.14
CA GLU A 29 -15.97 -2.66 15.76
C GLU A 29 -14.99 -1.79 14.96
N VAL A 30 -14.24 -0.94 15.64
CA VAL A 30 -13.34 0.04 15.01
C VAL A 30 -11.92 -0.17 15.50
N ILE A 31 -10.98 -0.17 14.56
CA ILE A 31 -9.54 -0.26 14.82
C ILE A 31 -8.90 1.03 14.33
N PHE A 32 -8.23 1.76 15.24
CA PHE A 32 -7.46 2.95 14.88
C PHE A 32 -6.00 2.57 14.65
N LEU A 33 -5.47 2.93 13.48
CA LEU A 33 -4.06 2.81 13.15
C LEU A 33 -3.48 4.21 13.00
N LEU A 34 -2.50 4.55 13.85
CA LEU A 34 -1.76 5.80 13.68
C LEU A 34 -0.87 5.67 12.45
N LEU A 35 -1.16 6.47 11.42
CA LEU A 35 -0.34 6.54 10.22
C LEU A 35 0.73 7.61 10.44
N GLU A 36 1.96 7.18 10.67
CA GLU A 36 3.11 8.08 10.53
C GLU A 36 3.14 8.54 9.08
N LYS A 37 3.09 9.85 8.85
CA LYS A 37 3.40 10.37 7.52
C LYS A 37 4.82 9.90 7.22
N PRO A 38 5.06 9.16 6.13
CA PRO A 38 6.43 8.94 5.71
C PRO A 38 7.01 10.33 5.54
N ASP A 39 8.11 10.62 6.25
CA ASP A 39 8.90 11.79 5.93
C ASP A 39 9.12 11.72 4.42
N SER A 40 8.57 12.70 3.71
CA SER A 40 8.57 12.77 2.25
C SER A 40 9.99 12.91 1.67
N THR A 41 11.01 12.72 2.50
CA THR A 41 12.43 12.87 2.23
C THR A 41 13.17 11.53 2.09
N VAL A 42 12.56 10.38 2.41
CA VAL A 42 13.26 9.10 2.23
C VAL A 42 12.41 8.10 1.46
N GLN A 43 12.27 8.34 0.16
CA GLN A 43 12.13 7.20 -0.74
C GLN A 43 13.40 6.37 -0.61
N VAL A 44 13.38 5.36 0.27
CA VAL A 44 14.42 4.32 0.30
C VAL A 44 14.32 3.59 -1.03
N LYS A 45 15.00 4.10 -2.06
CA LYS A 45 15.17 3.39 -3.31
C LYS A 45 15.89 2.09 -2.94
N ARG A 46 15.26 0.96 -3.22
CA ARG A 46 15.91 -0.34 -3.04
C ARG A 46 17.12 -0.37 -3.97
N ILE A 47 18.31 -0.45 -3.37
CA ILE A 47 19.56 -0.64 -4.10
C ILE A 47 19.84 -2.15 -4.09
N PRO A 48 20.22 -2.75 -5.24
CA PRO A 48 20.69 -4.14 -5.26
C PRO A 48 21.86 -4.36 -4.28
N HIS A 49 22.08 -5.61 -3.87
CA HIS A 49 23.25 -5.95 -3.03
C HIS A 49 24.55 -5.47 -3.71
N PRO A 50 25.55 -4.94 -2.98
CA PRO A 50 26.78 -4.39 -3.56
C PRO A 50 27.49 -5.31 -4.57
N ASP A 51 27.43 -6.62 -4.35
CA ASP A 51 28.03 -7.61 -5.25
C ASP A 51 27.36 -7.72 -6.62
N ILE A 52 26.14 -7.20 -6.76
CA ILE A 52 25.29 -7.29 -7.94
C ILE A 52 25.23 -5.93 -8.67
N VAL A 53 25.40 -4.82 -7.94
CA VAL A 53 25.38 -3.47 -8.50
C VAL A 53 26.40 -3.35 -9.63
N GLY A 54 25.93 -2.96 -10.82
CA GLY A 54 26.78 -2.76 -12.01
C GLY A 54 27.28 -4.04 -12.69
N ARG A 55 26.95 -5.23 -12.16
CA ARG A 55 27.35 -6.52 -12.73
C ARG A 55 26.25 -7.23 -13.52
N VAL A 56 25.02 -6.69 -13.51
CA VAL A 56 23.88 -7.27 -14.23
C VAL A 56 23.76 -6.65 -15.61
N GLN A 57 23.66 -7.49 -16.62
CA GLN A 57 23.31 -7.11 -17.99
C GLN A 57 21.92 -7.63 -18.31
N ILE A 58 21.01 -6.74 -18.69
CA ILE A 58 19.67 -7.12 -19.16
C ILE A 58 19.77 -7.46 -20.65
N LEU A 59 19.56 -8.74 -21.00
CA LEU A 59 19.71 -9.25 -22.37
C LEU A 59 18.41 -9.21 -23.20
N GLY A 60 17.30 -8.75 -22.63
CA GLY A 60 15.98 -8.73 -23.27
C GLY A 60 14.94 -7.97 -22.45
N ASP A 61 13.67 -8.05 -22.85
CA ASP A 61 12.57 -7.45 -22.10
C ASP A 61 12.31 -8.26 -20.81
N ILE A 62 12.40 -7.59 -19.67
CA ILE A 62 12.16 -8.15 -18.33
C ILE A 62 10.91 -7.57 -17.66
N MET A 63 10.29 -6.57 -18.28
CA MET A 63 9.07 -5.93 -17.79
C MET A 63 7.83 -6.51 -18.47
N GLY A 64 7.98 -7.01 -19.69
CA GLY A 64 6.93 -7.75 -20.40
C GLY A 64 6.69 -9.14 -19.82
N SER A 65 5.43 -9.51 -19.66
CA SER A 65 5.04 -10.91 -19.43
C SER A 65 4.63 -11.58 -20.74
N THR A 66 4.56 -12.92 -20.73
CA THR A 66 3.81 -13.65 -21.74
C THR A 66 2.31 -13.29 -21.68
N PRO A 67 1.56 -13.42 -22.78
CA PRO A 67 0.11 -13.24 -22.80
C PRO A 67 -0.60 -14.15 -21.78
N GLU A 68 -1.74 -13.71 -21.25
CA GLU A 68 -2.53 -14.46 -20.25
C GLU A 68 -2.97 -15.85 -20.74
N THR A 69 -3.15 -16.03 -22.06
CA THR A 69 -3.49 -17.33 -22.68
C THR A 69 -2.41 -18.39 -22.50
N ASP A 70 -1.17 -17.95 -22.30
CA ASP A 70 0.00 -18.80 -22.13
C ASP A 70 0.32 -19.01 -20.64
N TRP A 71 -0.51 -18.44 -19.76
CA TRP A 71 -0.45 -18.71 -18.35
C TRP A 71 -1.28 -19.99 -18.17
N ASP A 72 -0.61 -21.12 -17.94
CA ASP A 72 -1.21 -22.44 -17.62
C ASP A 72 -1.99 -22.41 -16.28
N LEU A 73 -2.83 -21.40 -16.09
CA LEU A 73 -3.74 -21.23 -14.97
C LEU A 73 -4.99 -22.06 -15.30
N LEU A 74 -5.20 -23.12 -14.53
CA LEU A 74 -6.42 -23.90 -14.58
C LEU A 74 -7.60 -22.97 -14.24
N ALA A 75 -8.53 -22.86 -15.19
CA ALA A 75 -9.77 -22.09 -15.07
C ALA A 75 -10.67 -22.59 -13.92
#